data_AF-L8IER8-F1
#
_entry.id   AF-L8IER8-F1
#
_cell.length_a   1.000
_cell.length_b   1.000
_cell.length_c   1.000
_cell.angle_alpha   90.00
_cell.angle_beta   90.00
_cell.angle_gamma   90.00
#
_symmetry.space_group_name_H-M   'P 1'
#
loop_
_entity.id
_entity.type
_entity.pdbx_description
1 polymer ?
#
loop_
_entity_poly.entity_id
_entity_poly.type
_entity_poly.pdbx_seq_one_letter_code
_entity_poly.pdbx_strand_id
1 'polypeptide(L)'
;QSCDLDQQSIVHIVLRPRRKGPEGHSPRPAWGRSDREPESLTRVDLSSSVLPVDSVGLAVILQDGEESGASSARRPAGRPTYNSFYVYCKGPCQGVQPGKLRVRCSTCQQATLTLAQGPSCWEDVLIPNRMSGECQSPNCPGTRAEFFFKCGAHPTSDKETSVALNLITTNSRDISCITCTDIRSPVLVFQCTHRHVICLDCFHLYCVTRLNDRQFVHDPQLGYSLPCV
;
A
#
# COMPACT_ATOMS: atom_id res chain seq x y z
N GLN A 1 -17.26 -11.95 -14.22
CA GLN A 1 -16.35 -11.18 -13.35
C GLN A 1 -15.26 -12.14 -12.87
N SER A 2 -14.00 -11.80 -13.11
CA SER A 2 -12.85 -12.58 -12.62
C SER A 2 -12.41 -11.99 -11.29
N CYS A 3 -12.34 -12.79 -10.22
CA CYS A 3 -11.74 -12.37 -8.95
C CYS A 3 -10.22 -12.39 -9.10
N ASP A 4 -9.52 -11.30 -8.80
CA ASP A 4 -8.05 -11.20 -8.90
C ASP A 4 -7.37 -11.96 -7.75
N LEU A 5 -7.50 -13.28 -7.74
CA LEU A 5 -6.91 -14.17 -6.74
C LEU A 5 -5.55 -14.68 -7.24
N ASP A 6 -4.49 -14.29 -6.56
CA ASP A 6 -3.17 -14.91 -6.74
C ASP A 6 -3.19 -16.38 -6.34
N GLN A 7 -2.24 -17.15 -6.86
CA GLN A 7 -2.03 -18.55 -6.48
C GLN A 7 -1.93 -18.70 -4.95
N GLN A 8 -2.64 -19.70 -4.41
CA GLN A 8 -2.70 -20.02 -2.98
C GLN A 8 -3.24 -18.88 -2.08
N SER A 9 -4.08 -17.99 -2.63
CA SER A 9 -4.84 -17.03 -1.83
C SER A 9 -5.93 -17.72 -0.99
N ILE A 10 -6.20 -17.16 0.19
CA ILE A 10 -7.22 -17.68 1.12
C ILE A 10 -8.53 -16.91 0.90
N VAL A 11 -9.64 -17.64 0.78
CA VAL A 11 -11.00 -17.09 0.68
C VAL A 11 -11.84 -17.65 1.83
N HIS A 12 -12.63 -16.77 2.47
CA HIS A 12 -13.52 -17.15 3.56
C HIS A 12 -14.95 -17.31 3.04
N ILE A 13 -15.55 -18.49 3.22
CA ILE A 13 -16.94 -18.77 2.85
C ILE A 13 -17.79 -18.74 4.12
N VAL A 14 -18.77 -17.85 4.14
CA VAL A 14 -19.71 -17.68 5.26
C VAL A 14 -21.09 -18.19 4.86
N LEU A 15 -21.63 -19.11 5.65
CA LEU A 15 -23.01 -19.57 5.49
C LEU A 15 -23.92 -18.59 6.24
N ARG A 16 -24.75 -17.85 5.50
CA ARG A 16 -25.82 -17.07 6.12
C ARG A 16 -26.87 -18.03 6.67
N PRO A 17 -27.30 -17.90 7.93
CA PRO A 17 -28.41 -18.69 8.45
C PRO A 17 -29.64 -18.47 7.57
N ARG A 18 -30.22 -19.56 7.04
CA ARG A 18 -31.48 -19.52 6.28
C ARG A 18 -32.53 -18.90 7.19
N ARG A 19 -33.05 -17.71 6.85
CA ARG A 19 -34.20 -17.11 7.55
C ARG A 19 -35.34 -18.13 7.54
N LYS A 20 -35.64 -18.72 8.70
CA LYS A 20 -36.90 -19.44 8.94
C LYS A 20 -37.89 -18.40 9.48
N GLY A 21 -38.79 -17.91 8.64
CA GLY A 21 -39.91 -17.04 9.06
C GLY A 21 -40.61 -16.37 7.87
N PRO A 22 -41.95 -16.25 7.88
CA PRO A 22 -42.73 -15.96 6.69
C PRO A 22 -42.66 -14.49 6.27
N GLU A 23 -42.96 -14.24 4.99
CA GLU A 23 -43.02 -12.94 4.35
C GLU A 23 -43.88 -11.96 5.16
N GLY A 24 -43.22 -10.98 5.79
CA GLY A 24 -43.86 -9.84 6.45
C GLY A 24 -43.21 -8.57 5.94
N HIS A 25 -43.97 -7.79 5.17
CA HIS A 25 -43.58 -6.46 4.74
C HIS A 25 -43.42 -5.54 5.95
N SER A 26 -42.18 -5.16 6.26
CA SER A 26 -41.86 -4.03 7.13
C SER A 26 -40.99 -3.02 6.37
N PRO A 27 -41.15 -1.71 6.62
CA PRO A 27 -40.66 -0.66 5.72
C PRO A 27 -39.14 -0.58 5.74
N ARG A 28 -38.55 -0.48 4.54
CA ARG A 28 -37.11 -0.20 4.36
C ARG A 28 -36.79 1.18 4.96
N PRO A 29 -35.75 1.33 5.79
CA PRO A 29 -35.18 2.65 6.04
C PRO A 29 -34.55 3.12 4.72
N ALA A 30 -35.01 4.27 4.22
CA ALA A 30 -34.50 4.92 3.03
C ALA A 30 -33.10 5.51 3.32
N TRP A 31 -32.08 4.67 3.31
CA TRP A 31 -30.70 5.13 3.14
C TRP A 31 -30.31 4.89 1.69
N GLY A 32 -30.02 5.98 0.98
CA GLY A 32 -29.63 5.99 -0.42
C GLY A 32 -28.48 5.02 -0.63
N ARG A 33 -28.78 3.93 -1.33
CA ARG A 33 -27.78 2.97 -1.81
C ARG A 33 -27.01 3.67 -2.92
N SER A 34 -25.85 4.20 -2.59
CA SER A 34 -24.83 4.42 -3.61
C SER A 34 -24.48 3.02 -4.13
N ASP A 35 -25.00 2.64 -5.30
CA ASP A 35 -24.78 1.36 -6.00
C ASP A 35 -23.33 1.22 -6.51
N ARG A 36 -22.34 1.83 -5.83
CA ARG A 36 -20.93 1.57 -6.10
C ARG A 36 -20.50 0.37 -5.27
N GLU A 37 -20.31 -0.76 -5.94
CA GLU A 37 -19.62 -1.89 -5.32
C GLU A 37 -18.27 -1.43 -4.78
N PRO A 38 -17.89 -1.80 -3.55
CA PRO A 38 -16.60 -1.44 -2.99
C PRO A 38 -15.48 -2.02 -3.85
N GLU A 39 -14.51 -1.17 -4.22
CA GLU A 39 -13.36 -1.60 -5.00
C GLU A 39 -12.55 -2.68 -4.27
N SER A 40 -12.11 -3.70 -5.02
CA SER A 40 -11.27 -4.77 -4.47
C SER A 40 -9.98 -4.21 -3.88
N LEU A 41 -9.62 -4.67 -2.68
CA LEU A 41 -8.34 -4.31 -2.04
C LEU A 41 -7.11 -4.71 -2.87
N THR A 42 -7.26 -5.63 -3.82
CA THR A 42 -6.19 -6.01 -4.76
C THR A 42 -5.87 -4.94 -5.81
N ARG A 43 -6.74 -3.94 -5.98
CA ARG A 43 -6.61 -2.87 -6.98
C ARG A 43 -6.40 -1.48 -6.38
N VAL A 44 -6.35 -1.38 -5.04
CA VAL A 44 -6.17 -0.11 -4.36
C VAL A 44 -4.77 0.43 -4.66
N ASP A 45 -4.73 1.70 -5.09
CA ASP A 45 -3.50 2.46 -5.27
C ASP A 45 -3.47 3.70 -4.38
N LEU A 46 -2.58 3.69 -3.39
CA LEU A 46 -2.36 4.83 -2.50
C LEU A 46 -1.19 5.71 -2.97
N SER A 47 -0.45 5.32 -4.01
CA SER A 47 0.76 6.04 -4.48
C SER A 47 0.47 7.45 -5.01
N SER A 48 -0.73 7.68 -5.55
CA SER A 48 -1.20 8.99 -6.02
C SER A 48 -1.23 10.05 -4.91
N SER A 49 -1.46 9.63 -3.67
CA SER A 49 -1.38 10.48 -2.47
C SER A 49 0.06 10.73 -2.01
N VAL A 50 1.03 9.99 -2.56
CA VAL A 50 2.43 9.99 -2.12
C VAL A 50 3.38 10.66 -3.11
N LEU A 51 3.24 10.39 -4.40
CA LEU A 51 4.16 10.92 -5.41
C LEU A 51 3.91 12.42 -5.66
N PRO A 52 4.94 13.27 -5.73
CA PRO A 52 4.79 14.67 -6.10
C PRO A 52 4.21 14.81 -7.51
N VAL A 53 3.32 15.80 -7.68
CA VAL A 53 2.52 15.99 -8.90
C VAL A 53 3.38 16.38 -10.10
N ASP A 54 4.50 17.08 -9.84
CA ASP A 54 5.43 17.55 -10.85
C ASP A 54 6.82 16.96 -10.58
N SER A 55 7.42 16.37 -11.61
CA SER A 55 8.87 16.15 -11.65
C SER A 55 9.52 17.51 -11.75
N VAL A 56 9.65 18.23 -10.64
CA VAL A 56 10.43 19.47 -10.59
C VAL A 56 11.89 19.06 -10.70
N GLY A 57 12.33 18.87 -11.95
CA GLY A 57 13.70 18.59 -12.28
C GLY A 57 14.57 19.72 -11.75
N LEU A 58 15.48 19.39 -10.84
CA LEU A 58 16.65 20.20 -10.56
C LEU A 58 17.53 20.17 -11.82
N ALA A 59 17.23 21.04 -12.77
CA ALA A 59 18.12 21.38 -13.87
C ALA A 59 18.54 22.84 -13.71
N VAL A 60 19.65 23.07 -13.00
CA VAL A 60 20.41 24.32 -13.09
C VAL A 60 21.59 24.07 -14.04
N ILE A 61 21.31 24.32 -15.33
CA ILE A 61 22.12 24.88 -16.43
C ILE A 61 23.65 24.68 -16.39
N LEU A 62 24.21 24.04 -17.46
CA LEU A 62 25.17 24.63 -18.42
C LEU A 62 25.10 23.87 -19.78
N GLN A 63 25.47 24.58 -20.84
CA GLN A 63 25.04 24.48 -22.25
C GLN A 63 25.83 23.55 -23.18
N ASP A 64 25.20 23.29 -24.34
CA ASP A 64 25.70 22.92 -25.68
C ASP A 64 26.14 21.48 -26.02
N GLY A 65 25.49 20.91 -27.06
CA GLY A 65 26.11 19.91 -27.93
C GLY A 65 25.30 18.66 -28.29
N GLU A 66 24.46 18.77 -29.33
CA GLU A 66 24.18 17.77 -30.38
C GLU A 66 23.52 16.39 -30.07
N GLU A 67 22.53 16.08 -30.90
CA GLU A 67 21.72 14.87 -30.97
C GLU A 67 22.52 13.60 -31.29
N SER A 68 22.22 12.47 -30.64
CA SER A 68 21.81 11.23 -31.34
C SER A 68 21.59 10.04 -30.40
N GLY A 69 20.43 9.39 -30.58
CA GLY A 69 20.30 7.93 -30.55
C GLY A 69 20.17 7.25 -29.19
N ALA A 70 18.96 7.22 -28.61
CA ALA A 70 18.61 6.26 -27.57
C ALA A 70 17.51 5.30 -28.05
N SER A 71 17.95 4.07 -28.31
CA SER A 71 17.19 2.90 -28.71
C SER A 71 16.01 2.63 -27.78
N SER A 72 14.78 2.62 -28.32
CA SER A 72 13.58 2.20 -27.59
C SER A 72 13.67 0.71 -27.27
N ALA A 73 14.06 0.39 -26.03
CA ALA A 73 13.99 -0.96 -25.50
C ALA A 73 12.50 -1.36 -25.39
N ARG A 74 12.13 -2.31 -26.25
CA ARG A 74 10.82 -2.96 -26.33
C ARG A 74 10.33 -3.40 -24.94
N ARG A 75 9.30 -2.73 -24.41
CA ARG A 75 8.61 -3.15 -23.18
C ARG A 75 7.96 -4.52 -23.39
N PRO A 76 8.09 -5.49 -22.46
CA PRO A 76 7.33 -6.73 -22.52
C PRO A 76 5.84 -6.42 -22.37
N ALA A 77 5.02 -6.98 -23.26
CA ALA A 77 3.56 -6.96 -23.16
C ALA A 77 3.08 -7.90 -22.05
N GLY A 78 3.28 -7.50 -20.80
CA GLY A 78 2.57 -8.01 -19.64
C GLY A 78 1.92 -6.83 -18.95
N ARG A 79 0.64 -6.93 -18.55
CA ARG A 79 0.06 -5.94 -17.63
C ARG A 79 0.97 -5.89 -16.40
N PRO A 80 1.58 -4.74 -16.05
CA PRO A 80 2.37 -4.66 -14.84
C PRO A 80 1.47 -5.07 -13.68
N THR A 81 1.92 -6.02 -12.87
CA THR A 81 1.35 -6.22 -11.54
C THR A 81 1.57 -4.92 -10.78
N TYR A 82 0.53 -4.09 -10.72
CA TYR A 82 0.58 -2.79 -10.10
C TYR A 82 0.68 -3.00 -8.59
N ASN A 83 1.90 -2.95 -8.07
CA ASN A 83 2.16 -3.12 -6.65
C ASN A 83 2.15 -1.75 -5.98
N SER A 84 1.05 -1.42 -5.32
CA SER A 84 0.88 -0.13 -4.63
C SER A 84 1.54 -0.11 -3.25
N PHE A 85 1.82 -1.29 -2.69
CA PHE A 85 2.25 -1.46 -1.30
C PHE A 85 3.58 -2.19 -1.25
N TYR A 86 4.43 -1.75 -0.33
CA TYR A 86 5.68 -2.42 -0.01
C TYR A 86 5.69 -2.79 1.48
N VAL A 87 6.23 -3.96 1.78
CA VAL A 87 6.38 -4.48 3.14
C VAL A 87 7.81 -4.93 3.37
N TYR A 88 8.25 -4.94 4.63
CA TYR A 88 9.45 -5.70 5.00
C TYR A 88 9.07 -7.13 5.38
N CYS A 89 9.45 -8.09 4.55
CA CYS A 89 9.25 -9.51 4.83
C CYS A 89 10.42 -10.05 5.66
N LYS A 90 10.18 -10.39 6.93
CA LYS A 90 11.20 -10.92 7.84
C LYS A 90 11.74 -12.30 7.42
N GLY A 91 10.95 -13.08 6.72
CA GLY A 91 11.32 -14.41 6.24
C GLY A 91 10.20 -15.01 5.38
N PRO A 92 10.53 -15.73 4.31
CA PRO A 92 11.89 -16.14 3.89
C PRO A 92 12.66 -15.06 3.11
N CYS A 93 12.05 -13.90 2.77
CA CYS A 93 12.67 -12.95 1.83
C CYS A 93 13.78 -12.08 2.44
N GLN A 94 13.67 -11.74 3.73
CA GLN A 94 14.61 -10.86 4.45
C GLN A 94 14.85 -9.50 3.78
N GLY A 95 13.79 -8.89 3.23
CA GLY A 95 13.92 -7.68 2.45
C GLY A 95 12.59 -6.99 2.14
N VAL A 96 12.70 -5.85 1.45
CA VAL A 96 11.54 -5.10 0.94
C VAL A 96 10.91 -5.89 -0.19
N GLN A 97 9.60 -6.12 -0.10
CA GLN A 97 8.83 -6.90 -1.06
C GLN A 97 7.50 -6.21 -1.36
N PRO A 98 6.87 -6.50 -2.52
CA PRO A 98 5.48 -6.16 -2.75
C PRO A 98 4.58 -6.69 -1.62
N GLY A 99 3.64 -5.87 -1.18
CA GLY A 99 2.71 -6.15 -0.10
C GLY A 99 1.29 -6.44 -0.60
N LYS A 100 0.58 -7.30 0.12
CA LYS A 100 -0.85 -7.59 -0.08
C LYS A 100 -1.65 -6.96 1.06
N LEU A 101 -2.49 -5.98 0.74
CA LEU A 101 -3.45 -5.42 1.68
C LEU A 101 -4.59 -6.42 1.95
N ARG A 102 -4.91 -6.61 3.23
CA ARG A 102 -6.00 -7.47 3.70
C ARG A 102 -6.77 -6.75 4.81
N VAL A 103 -8.00 -7.17 5.01
CA VAL A 103 -8.90 -6.64 6.05
C VAL A 103 -9.51 -7.79 6.84
N ARG A 104 -9.66 -7.58 8.14
CA ARG A 104 -10.40 -8.46 9.06
C ARG A 104 -11.33 -7.66 9.96
N CYS A 105 -12.28 -8.34 10.57
CA CYS A 105 -13.09 -7.76 11.63
C CYS A 105 -12.25 -7.55 12.88
N SER A 106 -12.22 -6.32 13.42
CA SER A 106 -11.46 -6.05 14.65
C SER A 106 -12.00 -6.80 15.88
N THR A 107 -13.28 -7.17 15.87
CA THR A 107 -13.94 -7.88 16.99
C THR A 107 -13.62 -9.38 17.01
N CYS A 108 -13.85 -10.09 15.90
CA CYS A 108 -13.67 -11.55 15.86
C CYS A 108 -12.37 -12.01 15.18
N GLN A 109 -11.58 -11.07 14.65
CA GLN A 109 -10.29 -11.31 13.99
C GLN A 109 -10.37 -12.19 12.72
N GLN A 110 -11.58 -12.43 12.21
CA GLN A 110 -11.82 -13.18 10.97
C GLN A 110 -11.81 -12.26 9.75
N ALA A 111 -11.31 -12.74 8.62
CA ALA A 111 -11.31 -12.02 7.34
C ALA A 111 -12.67 -12.11 6.62
N THR A 112 -13.75 -11.87 7.37
CA THR A 112 -15.15 -11.94 6.93
C THR A 112 -15.84 -10.57 6.98
N LEU A 113 -15.08 -9.50 7.19
CA LEU A 113 -15.61 -8.14 7.19
C LEU A 113 -15.69 -7.60 5.76
N THR A 114 -16.88 -7.19 5.34
CA THR A 114 -17.11 -6.50 4.06
C THR A 114 -17.13 -5.00 4.30
N LEU A 115 -16.26 -4.26 3.61
CA LEU A 115 -16.15 -2.81 3.77
C LEU A 115 -17.35 -2.08 3.13
N ALA A 116 -17.79 -0.99 3.75
CA ALA A 116 -18.79 -0.10 3.16
C ALA A 116 -18.23 0.74 2.01
N GLN A 117 -16.94 1.10 2.11
CA GLN A 117 -16.17 1.84 1.12
C GLN A 117 -14.72 1.33 1.13
N GLY A 118 -14.04 1.32 -0.03
CA GLY A 118 -12.61 0.99 -0.11
C GLY A 118 -11.71 2.11 0.44
N PRO A 119 -10.51 1.79 0.95
CA PRO A 119 -9.56 2.79 1.45
C PRO A 119 -9.03 3.67 0.31
N SER A 120 -8.78 4.95 0.62
CA SER A 120 -8.37 5.97 -0.35
C SER A 120 -7.01 6.62 -0.05
N CYS A 121 -6.54 6.53 1.19
CA CYS A 121 -5.23 7.02 1.63
C CYS A 121 -4.59 6.09 2.67
N TRP A 122 -3.32 6.35 3.02
CA TRP A 122 -2.60 5.52 4.01
C TRP A 122 -3.24 5.60 5.40
N GLU A 123 -3.80 6.74 5.78
CA GLU A 123 -4.47 6.92 7.07
C GLU A 123 -5.64 5.95 7.24
N ASP A 124 -6.39 5.67 6.17
CA ASP A 124 -7.52 4.74 6.16
C ASP A 124 -7.12 3.31 6.58
N VAL A 125 -5.89 2.91 6.25
CA VAL A 125 -5.39 1.55 6.53
C VAL A 125 -4.42 1.47 7.71
N LEU A 126 -3.81 2.58 8.12
CA LEU A 126 -2.86 2.61 9.23
C LEU A 126 -3.50 3.05 10.57
N ILE A 127 -4.53 3.90 10.55
CA ILE A 127 -5.19 4.36 11.78
C ILE A 127 -6.23 3.33 12.23
N PRO A 128 -6.10 2.75 13.44
CA PRO A 128 -7.05 1.76 13.94
C PRO A 128 -8.49 2.26 13.97
N ASN A 129 -9.46 1.39 13.65
CA ASN A 129 -10.90 1.64 13.72
C ASN A 129 -11.43 2.80 12.84
N ARG A 130 -10.62 3.33 11.94
CA ARG A 130 -10.99 4.44 11.06
C ARG A 130 -12.06 4.05 10.04
N MET A 131 -11.94 2.87 9.44
CA MET A 131 -12.91 2.36 8.47
C MET A 131 -13.93 1.41 9.10
N SER A 132 -15.12 1.38 8.49
CA SER A 132 -16.24 0.55 8.91
C SER A 132 -16.71 -0.40 7.82
N GLY A 133 -17.41 -1.44 8.26
CA GLY A 133 -18.03 -2.45 7.42
C GLY A 133 -18.99 -3.31 8.21
N GLU A 134 -19.38 -4.44 7.64
CA GLU A 134 -20.24 -5.43 8.31
C GLU A 134 -19.54 -6.79 8.32
N CYS A 135 -19.32 -7.32 9.52
CA CYS A 135 -18.80 -8.67 9.71
C CYS A 135 -19.85 -9.70 9.31
N GLN A 136 -19.48 -10.61 8.40
CA GLN A 136 -20.37 -11.66 7.93
C GLN A 136 -20.29 -12.94 8.78
N SER A 137 -19.45 -12.97 9.82
CA SER A 137 -19.38 -14.10 10.75
C SER A 137 -20.68 -14.23 11.56
N PRO A 138 -21.19 -15.45 11.77
CA PRO A 138 -22.42 -15.65 12.54
C PRO A 138 -22.24 -15.14 13.98
N ASN A 139 -23.26 -14.44 14.48
CA ASN A 139 -23.30 -13.88 15.84
C ASN A 139 -22.17 -12.86 16.15
N CYS A 140 -21.57 -12.23 15.14
CA CYS A 140 -20.58 -11.18 15.35
C CYS A 140 -21.18 -9.79 15.07
N PRO A 141 -21.30 -8.89 16.06
CA PRO A 141 -21.79 -7.53 15.86
C PRO A 141 -20.70 -6.57 15.35
N GLY A 142 -19.56 -7.10 14.88
CA GLY A 142 -18.38 -6.31 14.57
C GLY A 142 -18.57 -5.44 13.31
N THR A 143 -18.31 -4.13 13.46
CA THR A 143 -18.47 -3.15 12.38
C THR A 143 -17.19 -2.39 12.03
N ARG A 144 -16.09 -2.68 12.73
CA ARG A 144 -14.81 -1.97 12.58
C ARG A 144 -13.81 -2.82 11.81
N ALA A 145 -13.21 -2.20 10.79
CA ALA A 145 -12.18 -2.81 9.98
C ALA A 145 -10.83 -2.74 10.67
N GLU A 146 -10.07 -3.82 10.58
CA GLU A 146 -8.66 -3.87 10.93
C GLU A 146 -7.88 -4.32 9.71
N PHE A 147 -7.00 -3.45 9.22
CA PHE A 147 -6.17 -3.73 8.07
C PHE A 147 -4.85 -4.36 8.50
N PHE A 148 -4.33 -5.22 7.64
CA PHE A 148 -3.02 -5.81 7.81
C PHE A 148 -2.42 -6.13 6.44
N PHE A 149 -1.10 -6.28 6.42
CA PHE A 149 -0.36 -6.55 5.19
C PHE A 149 0.32 -7.91 5.27
N LYS A 150 0.46 -8.56 4.12
CA LYS A 150 1.25 -9.78 3.94
C LYS A 150 2.30 -9.59 2.87
N CYS A 151 3.36 -10.37 2.90
CA CYS A 151 4.30 -10.45 1.78
C CYS A 151 3.59 -11.02 0.54
N GLY A 152 3.80 -10.41 -0.62
CA GLY A 152 3.27 -10.86 -1.90
C GLY A 152 4.18 -11.83 -2.64
N ALA A 153 5.45 -11.95 -2.24
CA ALA A 153 6.47 -12.72 -2.95
C ALA A 153 6.42 -14.24 -2.70
N HIS A 154 5.67 -14.68 -1.69
CA HIS A 154 5.50 -16.09 -1.36
C HIS A 154 4.10 -16.34 -0.79
N PRO A 155 3.64 -17.60 -0.76
CA PRO A 155 2.44 -17.98 -0.03
C PRO A 155 2.58 -17.65 1.45
N THR A 156 1.50 -17.12 2.04
CA THR A 156 1.47 -16.68 3.45
C THR A 156 0.21 -17.18 4.15
N SER A 157 0.34 -17.68 5.37
CA SER A 157 -0.81 -18.05 6.21
C SER A 157 -1.61 -16.82 6.65
N ASP A 158 -2.80 -17.00 7.24
CA ASP A 158 -3.62 -15.88 7.76
C ASP A 158 -3.05 -15.17 8.98
N LYS A 159 -2.14 -15.83 9.70
CA LYS A 159 -1.48 -15.26 10.87
C LYS A 159 -0.18 -14.56 10.53
N GLU A 160 0.40 -14.85 9.37
CA GLU A 160 1.60 -14.19 8.87
C GLU A 160 1.26 -12.78 8.37
N THR A 161 1.81 -11.80 9.07
CA THR A 161 1.72 -10.39 8.70
C THR A 161 3.11 -9.82 8.48
N SER A 162 3.17 -8.75 7.69
CA SER A 162 4.38 -7.98 7.43
C SER A 162 4.10 -6.51 7.67
N VAL A 163 5.12 -5.76 8.10
CA VAL A 163 4.97 -4.32 8.36
C VAL A 163 4.95 -3.58 7.03
N ALA A 164 3.96 -2.71 6.83
CA ALA A 164 3.90 -1.84 5.67
C ALA A 164 4.95 -0.73 5.77
N LEU A 165 5.65 -0.49 4.66
CA LEU A 165 6.61 0.59 4.50
C LEU A 165 5.93 1.70 3.69
N ASN A 166 5.11 2.50 4.37
CA ASN A 166 4.22 3.48 3.77
C ASN A 166 4.91 4.66 3.04
N LEU A 167 6.22 4.84 3.26
CA LEU A 167 7.02 5.81 2.52
C LEU A 167 7.58 5.25 1.20
N ILE A 168 7.56 3.93 1.02
CA ILE A 168 8.04 3.28 -0.20
C ILE A 168 6.88 3.11 -1.17
N THR A 169 7.10 3.52 -2.41
CA THR A 169 6.09 3.43 -3.45
C THR A 169 6.70 3.09 -4.81
N THR A 170 5.86 2.61 -5.72
CA THR A 170 6.26 2.34 -7.10
C THR A 170 6.49 3.67 -7.80
N ASN A 171 7.62 3.83 -8.47
CA ASN A 171 7.95 5.05 -9.21
C ASN A 171 7.24 5.08 -10.57
N SER A 172 5.90 5.24 -10.55
CA SER A 172 5.07 5.21 -11.75
C SER A 172 5.19 6.47 -12.62
N ARG A 173 5.87 7.51 -12.11
CA ARG A 173 6.10 8.80 -12.77
C ARG A 173 7.55 9.01 -13.22
N ASP A 174 8.38 7.96 -13.14
CA ASP A 174 9.79 7.99 -13.57
C ASP A 174 10.58 9.16 -12.94
N ILE A 175 10.33 9.46 -11.65
CA ILE A 175 10.98 10.55 -10.92
C ILE A 175 12.44 10.15 -10.63
N SER A 176 13.39 11.01 -11.00
CA SER A 176 14.81 10.82 -10.73
C SER A 176 15.11 10.84 -9.23
N CYS A 177 16.01 9.98 -8.78
CA CYS A 177 16.54 10.00 -7.42
C CYS A 177 17.26 11.32 -7.13
N ILE A 178 16.97 11.95 -5.99
CA ILE A 178 17.58 13.24 -5.60
C ILE A 178 19.10 13.20 -5.48
N THR A 179 19.68 12.04 -5.20
CA THR A 179 21.13 11.86 -4.98
C THR A 179 21.89 11.44 -6.24
N CYS A 180 21.44 10.37 -6.92
CA CYS A 180 22.17 9.78 -8.04
C CYS A 180 21.56 10.09 -9.42
N THR A 181 20.44 10.82 -9.46
CA THR A 181 19.68 11.19 -10.66
C THR A 181 19.14 10.04 -11.52
N ASP A 182 19.50 8.80 -11.24
CA ASP A 182 18.91 7.59 -11.84
C ASP A 182 17.41 7.50 -11.58
N ILE A 183 16.69 6.93 -12.56
CA ILE A 183 15.30 6.52 -12.44
C ILE A 183 15.27 5.06 -11.98
N ARG A 184 14.77 4.82 -10.76
CA ARG A 184 14.67 3.49 -10.13
C ARG A 184 13.25 3.23 -9.63
N SER A 185 12.91 1.97 -9.39
CA SER A 185 11.65 1.57 -8.76
C SER A 185 11.85 0.29 -7.94
N PRO A 186 11.30 0.21 -6.71
CA PRO A 186 10.60 1.27 -5.98
C PRO A 186 11.51 2.41 -5.49
N VAL A 187 10.88 3.46 -4.99
CA VAL A 187 11.53 4.64 -4.38
C VAL A 187 10.92 4.94 -3.02
N LEU A 188 11.69 5.60 -2.15
CA LEU A 188 11.19 6.18 -0.91
C LEU A 188 10.87 7.66 -1.15
N VAL A 189 9.72 8.11 -0.65
CA VAL A 189 9.29 9.50 -0.70
C VAL A 189 9.25 10.07 0.71
N PHE A 190 10.09 11.06 0.98
CA PHE A 190 10.10 11.75 2.27
C PHE A 190 8.81 12.56 2.49
N GLN A 191 8.46 12.78 3.74
CA GLN A 191 7.28 13.57 4.14
C GLN A 191 7.59 15.06 4.33
N CYS A 192 8.68 15.57 3.74
CA CYS A 192 8.96 17.00 3.68
C CYS A 192 8.00 17.70 2.71
N THR A 193 7.90 19.04 2.78
CA THR A 193 7.01 19.86 1.93
C THR A 193 7.17 19.58 0.44
N HIS A 194 8.39 19.30 -0.01
CA HIS A 194 8.72 19.02 -1.42
C HIS A 194 8.59 17.56 -1.82
N ARG A 195 8.30 16.66 -0.86
CA ARG A 195 8.16 15.21 -1.09
C ARG A 195 9.34 14.62 -1.86
N HIS A 196 10.56 14.90 -1.40
CA HIS A 196 11.78 14.46 -2.06
C HIS A 196 11.80 12.93 -2.24
N VAL A 197 12.27 12.51 -3.41
CA VAL A 197 12.29 11.10 -3.84
C VAL A 197 13.73 10.58 -3.85
N ILE A 198 13.96 9.43 -3.21
CA ILE A 198 15.27 8.76 -3.16
C ILE A 198 15.10 7.27 -3.51
N CYS A 199 16.01 6.72 -4.33
CA CYS A 199 16.03 5.29 -4.60
C CYS A 199 16.48 4.49 -3.36
N LEU A 200 16.13 3.21 -3.28
CA LEU A 200 16.44 2.41 -2.09
C LEU A 200 17.94 2.19 -1.89
N ASP A 201 18.73 2.13 -2.97
CA ASP A 201 20.19 1.98 -2.87
C ASP A 201 20.83 3.21 -2.23
N CYS A 202 20.47 4.41 -2.68
CA CYS A 202 20.94 5.65 -2.08
C CYS A 202 20.39 5.87 -0.68
N PHE A 203 19.15 5.45 -0.40
CA PHE A 203 18.60 5.51 0.95
C PHE A 203 19.36 4.59 1.91
N HIS A 204 19.70 3.37 1.48
CA HIS A 204 20.55 2.48 2.26
C HIS A 204 21.91 3.12 2.56
N LEU A 205 22.57 3.68 1.53
CA LEU A 205 23.86 4.36 1.71
C LEU A 205 23.76 5.57 2.64
N TYR A 206 22.71 6.38 2.52
CA TYR A 206 22.43 7.51 3.41
C TYR A 206 22.31 7.06 4.86
N CYS A 207 21.51 6.02 5.13
CA CYS A 207 21.34 5.45 6.46
C CYS A 207 22.66 4.90 7.03
N VAL A 208 23.43 4.14 6.26
CA VAL A 208 24.71 3.55 6.71
C VAL A 208 25.73 4.65 7.03
N THR A 209 25.89 5.64 6.15
CA THR A 209 26.80 6.77 6.37
C THR A 209 26.42 7.54 7.63
N ARG A 210 25.14 7.90 7.79
CA ARG A 210 24.66 8.64 8.97
C ARG A 210 24.76 7.82 10.25
N LEU A 211 24.63 6.49 10.18
CA LEU A 211 24.82 5.61 11.34
C LEU A 211 26.27 5.62 11.79
N ASN A 212 27.21 5.44 10.86
CA ASN A 212 28.65 5.44 11.13
C ASN A 212 29.11 6.78 11.71
N ASP A 213 28.59 7.89 11.19
CA ASP A 213 28.90 9.25 11.63
C ASP A 213 28.14 9.68 12.89
N ARG A 214 27.28 8.81 13.45
CA ARG A 214 26.40 9.09 14.61
C ARG A 214 25.50 10.32 14.41
N GLN A 215 24.99 10.50 13.19
CA GLN A 215 24.15 11.62 12.78
C GLN A 215 22.65 11.27 12.72
N PHE A 216 22.24 10.17 13.37
CA PHE A 216 20.82 9.93 13.62
C PHE A 216 20.28 10.97 14.60
N VAL A 217 19.10 11.49 14.31
CA VAL A 217 18.43 12.50 15.13
C VAL A 217 17.50 11.80 16.11
N HIS A 218 17.65 12.08 17.40
CA HIS A 218 16.74 11.61 18.43
C HIS A 218 15.55 12.56 18.56
N ASP A 219 14.35 12.03 18.31
CA ASP A 219 13.09 12.68 18.61
C ASP A 219 12.49 12.06 19.90
N PRO A 220 12.03 12.86 20.88
CA PRO A 220 11.51 12.33 22.15
C PRO A 220 10.30 11.40 22.04
N GLN A 221 9.52 11.49 20.96
CA GLN A 221 8.31 10.67 20.75
C GLN A 221 8.54 9.52 19.76
N LEU A 222 9.41 9.73 18.76
CA LEU A 222 9.66 8.74 17.70
C LEU A 222 10.92 7.88 17.93
N GLY A 223 11.85 8.34 18.77
CA GLY A 223 13.17 7.73 18.95
C GLY A 223 14.19 8.21 17.91
N TYR A 224 15.14 7.36 17.53
CA TYR A 224 16.18 7.72 16.55
C TYR A 224 15.68 7.56 15.11
N SER A 225 15.80 8.62 14.30
CA SER A 225 15.38 8.65 12.90
C SER A 225 16.31 9.53 12.06
N LEU A 226 16.02 9.64 10.76
CA LEU A 226 16.68 10.55 9.84
C LEU A 226 15.66 11.43 9.12
N PRO A 227 15.96 12.73 8.94
CA PRO A 227 15.15 13.62 8.13
C PRO A 227 15.31 13.31 6.63
N CYS A 228 14.70 14.15 5.79
CA CYS A 228 15.06 14.19 4.37
C CYS A 228 16.58 14.40 4.20
N VAL A 229 17.16 13.72 3.19
CA VAL A 229 18.56 13.87 2.79
C VAL A 229 18.90 15.31 2.42
#